data_AF-K7Z730-F1
#
_entry.id   AF-K7Z730-F1
#
_cell.length_a   1.000
_cell.length_b   1.000
_cell.length_c   1.000
_cell.angle_alpha   90.00
_cell.angle_beta   90.00
_cell.angle_gamma   90.00
#
_symmetry.space_group_name_H-M   'P 1'
#
loop_
_entity.id
_entity.type
_entity.pdbx_description
1 polymer ?
#
loop_
_entity_poly.entity_id
_entity_poly.type
_entity_poly.pdbx_seq_one_letter_code
_entity_poly.pdbx_strand_id
1 'polypeptide(L)'
;METAVFRKPLSDIPLHQEAESYLKEIIQNLPQDLSPDRSGYYSLETEELLTKDAAERLAQHLNTCDKPVSFEDLRSGWNAILVDYHRQNNWNYPVQAQKPVKELTQDQKTARELWPYIWVMIQSMIILKTAVYYFGITGSSDPSTSNKVMLVLAILTSFGTLGFFAWRKSRK
;
A
#
# COMPACT_ATOMS: atom_id res chain seq x y z
N MET A 1 7.99 8.95 1.54
CA MET A 1 9.15 9.35 2.36
C MET A 1 10.43 8.87 1.70
N GLU A 2 10.53 7.58 1.36
CA GLU A 2 11.63 6.97 0.57
C GLU A 2 12.02 7.76 -0.69
N THR A 3 11.03 8.23 -1.47
CA THR A 3 11.26 9.00 -2.71
C THR A 3 12.03 10.30 -2.51
N ALA A 4 11.82 10.99 -1.39
CA ALA A 4 12.51 12.25 -1.09
C ALA A 4 13.94 12.01 -0.59
N VAL A 5 14.15 10.93 0.17
CA VAL A 5 15.47 10.52 0.67
C VAL A 5 16.37 10.13 -0.51
N PHE A 6 15.88 9.28 -1.41
CA PHE A 6 16.66 8.83 -2.57
C PHE A 6 16.97 9.93 -3.57
N ARG A 7 16.04 10.88 -3.77
CA ARG A 7 16.21 11.95 -4.77
C ARG A 7 17.12 13.08 -4.31
N LYS A 8 17.30 13.28 -3.00
CA LYS A 8 18.07 14.41 -2.46
C LYS A 8 19.54 14.42 -2.90
N PRO A 9 20.31 13.32 -2.88
CA PRO A 9 21.68 13.30 -3.38
C PRO A 9 21.81 13.50 -4.89
N LEU A 10 20.71 13.33 -5.63
CA LEU A 10 20.66 13.39 -7.09
C LEU A 10 20.10 14.73 -7.61
N SER A 11 19.71 15.67 -6.72
CA SER A 11 18.97 16.88 -7.10
C SER A 11 19.72 17.79 -8.07
N ASP A 12 21.05 17.80 -7.97
CA ASP A 12 21.91 18.74 -8.70
C ASP A 12 22.52 18.10 -9.96
N ILE A 13 22.14 16.87 -10.28
CA ILE A 13 22.64 16.11 -11.43
C ILE A 13 21.64 16.31 -12.59
N PRO A 14 22.04 17.01 -13.67
CA PRO A 14 21.16 17.20 -14.81
C PRO A 14 20.98 15.87 -15.57
N LEU A 15 19.73 15.49 -15.81
CA LEU A 15 19.34 14.23 -16.46
C LEU A 15 18.66 14.52 -17.81
N HIS A 16 18.86 13.64 -18.79
CA HIS A 16 18.00 13.59 -19.96
C HIS A 16 16.58 13.13 -19.58
N GLN A 17 15.57 13.48 -20.40
CA GLN A 17 14.18 13.11 -20.16
C GLN A 17 13.97 11.58 -20.01
N GLU A 18 14.70 10.78 -20.79
CA GLU A 18 14.66 9.31 -20.71
C GLU A 18 15.25 8.81 -19.38
N ALA A 19 16.36 9.41 -18.93
CA ALA A 19 16.95 9.13 -17.64
C ALA A 19 16.04 9.56 -16.48
N GLU A 20 15.30 10.67 -16.59
CA GLU A 20 14.31 11.06 -15.58
C GLU A 20 13.16 10.05 -15.45
N SER A 21 12.67 9.52 -16.58
CA SER A 21 11.66 8.47 -16.58
C SER A 21 12.18 7.21 -15.89
N TYR A 22 13.41 6.79 -16.22
CA TYR A 22 14.03 5.62 -15.62
C TYR A 22 14.32 5.82 -14.12
N LEU A 23 14.71 7.01 -13.68
CA LEU A 23 14.86 7.32 -12.26
C LEU A 23 13.56 7.12 -11.48
N LYS A 24 12.39 7.43 -12.08
CA LYS A 24 11.10 7.17 -11.44
C LYS A 24 10.84 5.68 -11.29
N GLU A 25 11.23 4.87 -12.28
CA GLU A 25 11.13 3.41 -12.20
C GLU A 25 12.03 2.84 -11.10
N ILE A 26 13.27 3.30 -11.01
CA ILE A 26 14.19 2.94 -9.91
C ILE A 26 13.51 3.22 -8.57
N ILE A 27 13.00 4.44 -8.37
CA ILE A 27 12.37 4.85 -7.12
C ILE A 27 11.16 3.97 -6.75
N GLN A 28 10.39 3.52 -7.74
CA GLN A 28 9.25 2.62 -7.50
C GLN A 28 9.69 1.21 -7.11
N ASN A 29 10.81 0.74 -7.68
CA ASN A 29 11.32 -0.62 -7.49
C ASN A 29 12.32 -0.74 -6.33
N LEU A 30 12.75 0.37 -5.71
CA LEU A 30 13.69 0.39 -4.59
C LEU A 30 13.45 -0.68 -3.52
N PRO A 31 12.22 -0.91 -3.01
CA PRO A 31 11.99 -1.91 -1.96
C PRO A 31 12.27 -3.35 -2.42
N GLN A 32 12.17 -3.60 -3.72
CA GLN A 32 12.41 -4.90 -4.33
C GLN A 32 13.88 -5.07 -4.71
N ASP A 33 14.45 -4.04 -5.34
CA ASP A 33 15.86 -3.97 -5.76
C ASP A 33 16.81 -4.07 -4.55
N LEU A 34 16.44 -3.46 -3.42
CA LEU A 34 17.25 -3.45 -2.19
C LEU A 34 16.72 -4.44 -1.15
N SER A 35 16.02 -5.48 -1.59
CA SER A 35 15.53 -6.52 -0.68
C SER A 35 16.67 -7.42 -0.19
N PRO A 36 16.56 -8.00 1.02
CA PRO A 36 17.60 -8.90 1.53
C PRO A 36 17.61 -10.24 0.80
N ASP A 37 18.77 -10.70 0.34
CA ASP A 37 18.98 -12.06 -0.21
C ASP A 37 18.56 -13.20 0.73
N ARG A 38 18.65 -12.97 2.04
CA ARG A 38 18.31 -13.95 3.08
C ARG A 38 16.92 -13.67 3.62
N SER A 39 16.24 -14.72 4.09
CA SER A 39 14.94 -14.59 4.74
C SER A 39 15.01 -13.60 5.92
N GLY A 40 14.30 -12.49 5.79
CA GLY A 40 14.25 -11.45 6.81
C GLY A 40 13.69 -10.14 6.26
N TYR A 41 13.64 -9.14 7.13
CA TYR A 41 13.16 -7.80 6.83
C TYR A 41 14.13 -6.78 7.40
N TYR A 42 14.28 -5.65 6.73
CA TYR A 42 14.99 -4.51 7.30
C TYR A 42 14.09 -3.77 8.29
N SER A 43 14.70 -3.14 9.30
CA SER A 43 13.97 -2.15 10.10
C SER A 43 13.74 -0.88 9.27
N LEU A 44 12.76 -0.07 9.64
CA LEU A 44 12.51 1.21 8.95
C LEU A 44 13.75 2.11 8.92
N GLU A 45 14.51 2.16 10.03
CA GLU A 45 15.77 2.90 10.11
C GLU A 45 16.82 2.35 9.12
N THR A 46 16.89 1.02 8.98
CA THR A 46 17.83 0.39 8.06
C THR A 46 17.42 0.64 6.61
N GLU A 47 16.13 0.57 6.28
CA GLU A 47 15.63 0.90 4.94
C GLU A 47 15.97 2.35 4.54
N GLU A 48 15.84 3.30 5.48
CA GLU A 48 16.20 4.70 5.23
C GLU A 48 17.72 4.89 5.01
N LEU A 49 18.55 4.27 5.86
CA LEU A 49 20.01 4.31 5.71
C LEU A 49 20.46 3.69 4.38
N LEU A 50 19.91 2.52 4.05
CA LEU A 50 20.24 1.78 2.84
C LEU A 50 19.81 2.56 1.59
N THR A 51 18.62 3.16 1.61
CA THR A 51 18.14 4.05 0.53
C THR A 51 19.06 5.26 0.35
N LYS A 52 19.51 5.87 1.45
CA LYS A 52 20.43 7.01 1.41
C LYS A 52 21.79 6.61 0.86
N ASP A 53 22.38 5.52 1.35
CA ASP A 53 23.68 5.01 0.88
C ASP A 53 23.65 4.64 -0.61
N ALA A 54 22.57 3.99 -1.07
CA ALA A 54 22.39 3.65 -2.47
C ALA A 54 22.32 4.91 -3.35
N ALA A 55 21.58 5.93 -2.91
CA ALA A 55 21.50 7.21 -3.60
C ALA A 55 22.85 7.96 -3.62
N GLU A 56 23.59 7.94 -2.52
CA GLU A 56 24.92 8.58 -2.44
C GLU A 56 25.94 7.89 -3.34
N ARG A 57 25.96 6.55 -3.37
CA ARG A 57 26.80 5.77 -4.29
C ARG A 57 26.43 6.03 -5.76
N LEU A 58 25.13 6.14 -6.06
CA LEU A 58 24.67 6.50 -7.41
C LEU A 58 25.10 7.90 -7.79
N ALA A 59 24.92 8.88 -6.90
CA ALA A 59 25.36 10.25 -7.13
C ALA A 59 26.88 10.34 -7.38
N GLN A 60 27.69 9.59 -6.60
CA GLN A 60 29.13 9.51 -6.81
C GLN A 60 29.48 8.96 -8.19
N HIS A 61 28.82 7.90 -8.64
CA HIS A 61 29.02 7.35 -9.97
C HIS A 61 28.64 8.36 -11.07
N LEU A 62 27.45 8.94 -10.98
CA LEU A 62 26.92 9.86 -11.98
C LEU A 62 27.68 11.19 -12.06
N ASN A 63 28.34 11.61 -10.98
CA ASN A 63 29.19 12.80 -11.00
C ASN A 63 30.46 12.62 -11.86
N THR A 64 30.83 11.38 -12.18
CA THR A 64 31.95 11.07 -13.07
C THR A 64 31.55 10.96 -14.55
N CYS A 65 30.25 10.93 -14.83
CA CYS A 65 29.71 10.84 -16.18
C CYS A 65 29.63 12.21 -16.87
N ASP A 66 29.56 12.19 -18.19
CA ASP A 66 29.27 13.39 -18.98
C ASP A 66 27.86 13.91 -18.68
N LYS A 67 27.69 15.23 -18.69
CA LYS A 67 26.44 15.91 -18.34
C LYS A 67 25.80 16.53 -19.58
N PRO A 68 24.47 16.47 -19.74
CA PRO A 68 23.49 15.77 -18.89
C PRO A 68 23.60 14.25 -18.99
N VAL A 69 23.33 13.56 -17.87
CA VAL A 69 23.47 12.11 -17.75
C VAL A 69 22.48 11.39 -18.67
N SER A 70 23.00 10.43 -19.44
CA SER A 70 22.22 9.60 -20.35
C SER A 70 21.44 8.50 -19.63
N PHE A 71 20.50 7.88 -20.35
CA PHE A 71 19.79 6.72 -19.83
C PHE A 71 20.76 5.56 -19.56
N GLU A 72 21.73 5.34 -20.44
CA GLU A 72 22.72 4.27 -20.36
C GLU A 72 23.64 4.44 -19.14
N ASP A 73 24.07 5.67 -18.85
CA ASP A 73 24.89 5.98 -17.67
C ASP A 73 24.12 5.74 -16.37
N LEU A 74 22.86 6.19 -16.32
CA LEU A 74 21.99 5.96 -15.16
C LEU A 74 21.71 4.47 -14.95
N ARG A 75 21.42 3.73 -16.03
CA ARG A 75 21.16 2.30 -16.00
C ARG A 75 22.38 1.50 -15.59
N SER A 76 23.54 1.80 -16.15
CA SER A 76 24.79 1.12 -15.83
C SER A 76 25.23 1.39 -14.39
N GLY A 77 25.11 2.65 -13.94
CA GLY A 77 25.38 3.04 -12.55
C GLY A 77 24.46 2.35 -11.55
N TRP A 78 23.15 2.30 -11.82
CA TRP A 78 22.20 1.60 -10.95
C TRP A 78 22.49 0.10 -10.88
N ASN A 79 22.71 -0.53 -12.04
CA ASN A 79 23.02 -1.95 -12.10
C ASN A 79 24.32 -2.29 -11.36
N ALA A 80 25.35 -1.43 -11.45
CA ALA A 80 26.60 -1.62 -10.70
C ALA A 80 26.36 -1.61 -9.19
N ILE A 81 25.49 -0.73 -8.69
CA ILE A 81 25.13 -0.64 -7.27
C ILE A 81 24.37 -1.88 -6.82
N LEU A 82 23.41 -2.37 -7.60
CA LEU A 82 22.66 -3.59 -7.26
C LEU A 82 23.58 -4.81 -7.21
N VAL A 83 24.47 -4.94 -8.20
CA VAL A 83 25.45 -6.03 -8.21
C VAL A 83 26.37 -5.94 -7.01
N ASP A 84 26.85 -4.73 -6.66
CA ASP A 84 27.67 -4.51 -5.47
C ASP A 84 26.92 -4.88 -4.18
N TYR A 85 25.68 -4.41 -4.05
CA TYR A 85 24.80 -4.66 -2.92
C TYR A 85 24.62 -6.17 -2.65
N HIS A 86 24.19 -6.94 -3.65
CA HIS A 86 23.99 -8.39 -3.49
C HIS A 86 25.30 -9.16 -3.33
N ARG A 87 26.40 -8.73 -3.98
CA ARG A 87 27.71 -9.40 -3.81
C ARG A 87 28.33 -9.16 -2.45
N GLN A 88 28.13 -7.99 -1.87
CA GLN A 88 28.69 -7.61 -0.57
C GLN A 88 27.74 -7.94 0.59
N ASN A 89 26.96 -9.02 0.48
CA ASN A 89 26.05 -9.49 1.53
C ASN A 89 25.14 -8.36 2.04
N ASN A 90 24.53 -7.63 1.09
CA ASN A 90 23.65 -6.48 1.33
C ASN A 90 24.31 -5.37 2.17
N TRP A 91 25.58 -5.10 1.90
CA TRP A 91 26.45 -4.18 2.65
C TRP A 91 26.51 -4.44 4.16
N ASN A 92 26.23 -5.67 4.59
CA ASN A 92 26.18 -6.10 6.00
C ASN A 92 25.12 -5.41 6.86
N TYR A 93 24.06 -4.87 6.25
CA TYR A 93 22.93 -4.36 7.02
C TYR A 93 22.19 -5.48 7.78
N PRO A 94 21.83 -5.28 9.05
CA PRO A 94 21.20 -6.32 9.86
C PRO A 94 19.77 -6.59 9.40
N VAL A 95 19.47 -7.87 9.20
CA VAL A 95 18.10 -8.34 8.91
C VAL A 95 17.42 -8.84 10.18
N GLN A 96 16.13 -8.56 10.30
CA GLN A 96 15.27 -9.02 11.38
C GLN A 96 14.35 -10.13 10.88
N ALA A 97 14.07 -11.11 11.74
CA ALA A 97 13.16 -12.21 11.38
C ALA A 97 11.69 -11.75 11.28
N GLN A 98 11.33 -10.69 12.00
CA GLN A 98 9.97 -10.17 12.05
C GLN A 98 9.80 -8.99 11.11
N LYS A 99 8.67 -8.95 10.41
CA LYS A 99 8.31 -7.83 9.55
C LYS A 99 8.13 -6.58 10.41
N PRO A 100 8.78 -5.44 10.08
CA PRO A 100 8.57 -4.21 10.84
C PRO A 100 7.10 -3.82 10.80
N VAL A 101 6.53 -3.55 11.98
CA VAL A 101 5.18 -3.01 12.09
C VAL A 101 5.29 -1.52 11.80
N LYS A 102 4.89 -1.11 10.60
CA LYS A 102 4.78 0.31 10.28
C LYS A 102 3.72 0.91 11.20
N GLU A 103 4.11 1.84 12.06
CA GLU A 103 3.16 2.54 12.91
C GLU A 103 2.16 3.27 12.01
N LEU A 104 0.89 2.88 12.12
CA LEU A 104 -0.18 3.56 11.40
C LEU A 104 -0.26 5.00 11.90
N THR A 105 -0.37 5.94 10.98
CA THR A 105 -0.66 7.34 11.35
C THR A 105 -2.01 7.43 12.05
N GLN A 106 -2.24 8.52 12.81
CA GLN A 106 -3.50 8.73 13.52
C GLN A 106 -4.71 8.68 12.56
N ASP A 107 -4.55 9.21 11.36
CA ASP A 107 -5.59 9.19 10.31
C ASP A 107 -5.86 7.76 9.80
N GLN A 108 -4.81 6.95 9.62
CA GLN A 108 -4.95 5.56 9.18
C GLN A 108 -5.58 4.68 10.26
N LYS A 109 -5.25 4.91 11.54
CA LYS A 109 -5.92 4.27 12.68
C LYS A 109 -7.41 4.61 12.68
N THR A 110 -7.73 5.90 12.55
CA THR A 110 -9.11 6.39 12.49
C THR A 110 -9.87 5.78 11.32
N ALA A 111 -9.30 5.77 10.11
CA ALA A 111 -9.92 5.16 8.94
C ALA A 111 -10.19 3.66 9.13
N ARG A 112 -9.24 2.93 9.75
CA ARG A 112 -9.39 1.50 10.07
C ARG A 112 -10.51 1.25 11.08
N GLU A 113 -10.68 2.14 12.05
CA GLU A 113 -11.77 2.06 13.03
C GLU A 113 -13.13 2.44 12.45
N LEU A 114 -13.15 3.34 11.47
CA LEU A 114 -14.34 3.81 10.76
C LEU A 114 -14.81 2.84 9.67
N TRP A 115 -13.90 2.10 9.05
CA TRP A 115 -14.20 1.17 7.95
C TRP A 115 -15.34 0.18 8.24
N PRO A 116 -15.41 -0.48 9.42
CA PRO A 116 -16.53 -1.35 9.76
C PRO A 116 -17.89 -0.62 9.76
N TYR A 117 -17.94 0.65 10.17
CA TYR A 117 -19.19 1.43 10.14
C TYR A 117 -19.60 1.80 8.71
N ILE A 118 -18.62 2.22 7.90
CA ILE A 118 -18.83 2.47 6.47
C ILE A 118 -19.37 1.20 5.79
N TRP A 119 -18.78 0.05 6.11
CA TRP A 119 -19.22 -1.23 5.58
C TRP A 119 -20.65 -1.61 5.97
N VAL A 120 -21.02 -1.40 7.24
CA VAL A 120 -22.40 -1.64 7.72
C VAL A 120 -23.38 -0.70 7.02
N MET A 121 -23.03 0.55 6.79
CA MET A 121 -23.86 1.50 6.05
C MET A 121 -24.08 1.07 4.60
N ILE A 122 -23.05 0.58 3.91
CA ILE A 122 -23.19 0.04 2.54
C ILE A 122 -24.11 -1.19 2.55
N GLN A 123 -23.90 -2.11 3.49
CA GLN A 123 -24.74 -3.31 3.64
C GLN A 123 -26.21 -2.95 3.91
N SER A 124 -26.47 -1.98 4.79
CA SER A 124 -27.84 -1.56 5.09
C SER A 124 -28.53 -0.92 3.88
N MET A 125 -27.80 -0.14 3.08
CA MET A 125 -28.31 0.41 1.81
C MET A 125 -28.65 -0.68 0.80
N ILE A 126 -27.81 -1.72 0.68
CA ILE A 126 -28.07 -2.87 -0.20
C ILE A 126 -29.33 -3.60 0.26
N ILE A 127 -29.43 -3.93 1.56
CA ILE A 127 -30.60 -4.62 2.12
C ILE A 127 -31.86 -3.78 1.94
N LEU A 128 -31.81 -2.48 2.22
CA LEU A 128 -32.94 -1.58 2.04
C LEU A 128 -33.39 -1.53 0.58
N LYS A 129 -32.46 -1.41 -0.36
CA LYS A 129 -32.78 -1.41 -1.79
C LYS A 129 -33.42 -2.75 -2.18
N THR A 130 -32.85 -3.89 -1.79
CA THR A 130 -33.43 -5.20 -2.07
C THR A 130 -34.82 -5.34 -1.42
N ALA A 131 -34.99 -4.92 -0.17
CA ALA A 131 -36.26 -5.01 0.54
C ALA A 131 -37.35 -4.13 -0.09
N VAL A 132 -37.03 -2.87 -0.41
CA VAL A 132 -38.00 -1.90 -0.95
C VAL A 132 -38.29 -2.16 -2.42
N TYR A 133 -37.27 -2.37 -3.25
CA TYR A 133 -37.48 -2.55 -4.70
C TYR A 133 -38.02 -3.94 -5.04
N TYR A 134 -37.45 -5.00 -4.47
CA TYR A 134 -37.87 -6.36 -4.84
C TYR A 134 -39.15 -6.74 -4.09
N PHE A 135 -39.20 -6.62 -2.76
CA PHE A 135 -40.39 -7.04 -2.01
C PHE A 135 -41.49 -5.98 -1.94
N GLY A 136 -41.15 -4.69 -1.97
CA GLY A 136 -42.15 -3.62 -1.99
C GLY A 136 -42.93 -3.54 -3.30
N ILE A 137 -42.24 -3.61 -4.45
CA ILE A 137 -42.90 -3.57 -5.77
C ILE A 137 -43.63 -4.89 -6.03
N THR A 138 -42.97 -6.04 -5.86
CA THR A 138 -43.59 -7.35 -6.11
C THR A 138 -44.71 -7.68 -5.09
N GLY A 139 -44.60 -7.21 -3.85
CA GLY A 139 -45.67 -7.33 -2.85
C GLY A 139 -46.86 -6.41 -3.12
N SER A 140 -46.66 -5.29 -3.81
CA SER A 140 -47.75 -4.39 -4.23
C SER A 140 -48.51 -4.91 -5.46
N SER A 141 -47.84 -5.65 -6.34
CA SER A 141 -48.44 -6.26 -7.53
C SER A 141 -49.02 -7.65 -7.27
N ASP A 142 -48.49 -8.41 -6.31
CA ASP A 142 -48.98 -9.75 -5.95
C ASP A 142 -48.93 -9.97 -4.42
N PRO A 143 -50.05 -9.75 -3.69
CA PRO A 143 -50.10 -9.75 -2.23
C PRO A 143 -50.13 -11.16 -1.62
N SER A 144 -49.27 -12.05 -2.12
CA SER A 144 -49.13 -13.42 -1.61
C SER A 144 -48.52 -13.46 -0.21
N THR A 145 -48.91 -14.45 0.59
CA THR A 145 -48.37 -14.70 1.95
C THR A 145 -46.84 -14.88 1.93
N SER A 146 -46.29 -15.42 0.85
CA SER A 146 -44.84 -15.60 0.65
C SER A 146 -44.09 -14.27 0.66
N ASN A 147 -44.61 -13.25 -0.04
CA ASN A 147 -43.97 -11.92 -0.12
C ASN A 147 -43.98 -11.21 1.24
N LYS A 148 -45.04 -11.37 2.04
CA LYS A 148 -45.12 -10.84 3.42
C LYS A 148 -44.09 -11.50 4.34
N VAL A 149 -43.93 -12.82 4.25
CA VAL A 149 -42.93 -13.57 5.06
C VAL A 149 -41.51 -13.17 4.68
N MET A 150 -41.21 -13.02 3.38
CA MET A 150 -39.88 -12.58 2.93
C MET A 150 -39.56 -11.15 3.35
N LEU A 151 -40.55 -10.24 3.35
CA LEU A 151 -40.39 -8.88 3.85
C LEU A 151 -40.08 -8.84 5.35
N VAL A 152 -40.80 -9.63 6.16
CA VAL A 152 -40.53 -9.76 7.61
C VAL A 152 -39.15 -10.38 7.86
N LEU A 153 -38.76 -11.42 7.11
CA LEU A 153 -37.42 -12.02 7.20
C LEU A 153 -36.32 -11.03 6.83
N ALA A 154 -36.50 -10.20 5.81
CA ALA A 154 -35.54 -9.17 5.42
C ALA A 154 -35.36 -8.12 6.54
N ILE A 155 -36.46 -7.70 7.16
CA ILE A 155 -36.43 -6.76 8.29
C ILE A 155 -35.72 -7.40 9.50
N LEU A 156 -36.08 -8.62 9.88
CA LEU A 156 -35.45 -9.34 10.99
C LEU A 156 -33.96 -9.59 10.75
N THR A 157 -33.56 -9.91 9.52
CA THR A 157 -32.16 -10.10 9.13
C THR A 157 -31.38 -8.78 9.21
N SER A 158 -31.99 -7.65 8.83
CA SER A 158 -31.40 -6.32 8.97
C SER A 158 -31.15 -5.98 10.45
N PHE A 159 -32.16 -6.17 11.32
CA PHE A 159 -32.00 -5.94 12.76
C PHE A 159 -31.02 -6.92 13.41
N GLY A 160 -31.03 -8.18 12.99
CA GLY A 160 -30.11 -9.22 13.48
C GLY A 160 -28.66 -8.94 13.13
N THR A 161 -28.38 -8.49 11.91
CA THR A 161 -27.01 -8.15 11.49
C THR A 161 -26.47 -6.91 12.22
N LEU A 162 -27.32 -5.89 12.43
CA LEU A 162 -26.99 -4.72 13.27
C LEU A 162 -26.73 -5.09 14.73
N GLY A 163 -27.61 -5.91 15.33
CA GLY A 163 -27.46 -6.38 16.70
C GLY A 163 -26.20 -7.22 16.91
N PHE A 164 -25.91 -8.14 15.98
CA PHE A 164 -24.70 -8.94 15.99
C PHE A 164 -23.43 -8.08 15.84
N PHE A 165 -23.46 -7.08 14.96
CA PHE A 165 -22.34 -6.14 14.81
C PHE A 165 -22.08 -5.34 16.08
N ALA A 166 -23.13 -4.79 16.70
CA ALA A 166 -23.03 -4.05 17.97
C ALA A 166 -22.47 -4.93 19.11
N TRP A 167 -22.97 -6.16 19.24
CA TRP A 167 -22.50 -7.12 20.23
C TRP A 167 -21.05 -7.57 20.01
N ARG A 168 -20.66 -7.86 18.77
CA ARG A 168 -19.28 -8.24 18.44
C ARG A 168 -18.30 -7.10 18.72
N LYS A 169 -18.72 -5.85 18.51
CA LYS A 169 -17.88 -4.68 18.76
C LYS A 169 -17.79 -4.32 20.25
N SER A 170 -18.82 -4.59 21.06
CA SER A 170 -18.75 -4.35 22.52
C SER A 170 -17.86 -5.33 23.29
N ARG A 171 -17.52 -6.48 22.69
CA ARG A 171 -16.61 -7.48 23.27
C ARG A 171 -15.16 -7.39 22.78
N LYS A 172 -14.85 -6.40 21.93
CA LYS A 172 -13.49 -6.07 21.51
C LYS A 172 -13.02 -4.84 22.24
#